data_AF-D2YDB7-F1
#
_entry.id   AF-D2YDB7-F1
#
_cell.length_a   1.000
_cell.length_b   1.000
_cell.length_c   1.000
_cell.angle_alpha   90.00
_cell.angle_beta   90.00
_cell.angle_gamma   90.00
#
_symmetry.space_group_name_H-M   'P 1'
#
loop_
_entity.id
_entity.type
_entity.pdbx_description
1 polymer ?
#
loop_
_entity_poly.entity_id
_entity_poly.type
_entity_poly.pdbx_seq_one_letter_code
_entity_poly.pdbx_strand_id
1 'polypeptide(L)'
;MTKRLQGPVLSTVTLALGLASVPTLATEKRVDIDNGYEDYIIKRTPEDLTPQERQVANRNIYACYLGCHRPAVEEVPETLSPKLEGFDAQYFFNQFIDMDMERQAGVSSQMKEYVYTIPPKEIADLSLVLSERTMKWNPRQEVLESEAYARGKEKYDASCKMCHGEQGASTNSAYPPLKGQMPAYVFEQLTAYRDGKRTNRNAAIMMPFAKMMNEDDYADIVAYVTGMFYTPIETREFISGKGMPSPEGFKLPDTGQIQNFTDTFGEDNDHPQNPMSYTVSESGKTVRDNNTQLMWERDSSRIWMTAVEGEEYCENLELDGYDDWRYPLMKELQSIADLGEFRPAINTDAFLNMPRLSSGVWGFPVSDHPDHAWHIGFPEGHIMGQHTASTKLVRCVRADNGAAYHNMSYVDNQDGTVTEKVTNRMWQQNIDYERRNWKNSIQYCENLNYAGYSDWRLPNIRELVSIVNYNKTSPAIDEEFFPNTPIKYFFWSSTSDLPGPTLFVRPLPPRKKDQTPDMYDLRQDTGNKGWAQGYQIGSGLGMSKDVEFYARCIRNP
;
A
#
# COMPACT_ATOMS: atom_id res chain seq x y z
N MET A 1 52.13 16.24 76.14
CA MET A 1 51.63 17.44 75.45
C MET A 1 50.46 17.01 74.57
N THR A 2 49.23 16.96 75.07
CA THR A 2 48.24 18.00 75.41
C THR A 2 47.16 18.11 74.33
N LYS A 3 45.93 17.83 74.78
CA LYS A 3 44.65 17.85 74.06
C LYS A 3 44.14 19.29 73.85
N ARG A 4 43.30 19.41 72.81
CA ARG A 4 42.18 20.35 72.51
C ARG A 4 41.78 21.41 73.56
N LEU A 5 41.42 22.61 73.06
CA LEU A 5 40.36 23.58 73.47
C LEU A 5 40.10 24.50 72.24
N GLN A 6 38.93 24.62 71.60
CA GLN A 6 37.62 25.28 71.89
C GLN A 6 37.46 26.77 71.48
N GLY A 7 36.50 27.04 70.56
CA GLY A 7 35.62 28.25 70.44
C GLY A 7 36.04 29.38 69.46
N PRO A 8 35.11 30.24 68.94
CA PRO A 8 33.67 30.37 69.24
C PRO A 8 32.70 30.35 68.03
N VAL A 9 31.40 30.34 68.36
CA VAL A 9 30.21 30.37 67.51
C VAL A 9 29.78 31.83 67.24
N LEU A 10 29.32 32.14 66.01
CA LEU A 10 28.43 33.28 65.77
C LEU A 10 27.24 32.88 64.88
N SER A 11 26.05 33.20 65.39
CA SER A 11 24.72 32.98 64.84
C SER A 11 24.43 34.00 63.73
N THR A 12 23.79 33.55 62.64
CA THR A 12 23.06 34.45 61.72
C THR A 12 21.68 33.87 61.43
N VAL A 13 20.71 34.79 61.50
CA VAL A 13 19.26 34.60 61.53
C VAL A 13 18.75 34.20 60.16
N THR A 14 18.07 33.05 60.06
CA THR A 14 17.32 32.68 58.85
C THR A 14 15.94 33.33 58.91
N LEU A 15 15.74 34.38 58.11
CA LEU A 15 14.43 34.99 57.89
C LEU A 15 13.59 34.01 57.04
N ALA A 16 12.56 33.42 57.62
CA ALA A 16 11.60 32.60 56.91
C ALA A 16 10.68 33.49 56.06
N LEU A 17 11.09 33.76 54.81
CA LEU A 17 10.19 34.23 53.77
C LEU A 17 9.44 33.01 53.23
N GLY A 18 8.17 32.91 53.60
CA GLY A 18 7.24 31.95 52.99
C GLY A 18 7.11 32.25 51.50
N LEU A 19 7.83 31.48 50.68
CA LEU A 19 7.48 31.32 49.27
C LEU A 19 6.20 30.49 49.23
N ALA A 20 5.06 31.18 49.10
CA ALA A 20 3.85 30.53 48.65
C ALA A 20 4.17 29.80 47.33
N SER A 21 4.06 28.48 47.34
CA SER A 21 4.09 27.67 46.14
C SER A 21 2.98 28.19 45.22
N VAL A 22 3.38 28.87 44.14
CA VAL A 22 2.50 29.12 43.01
C VAL A 22 2.03 27.74 42.57
N PRO A 23 0.73 27.44 42.52
CA PRO A 23 0.27 26.21 41.91
C PRO A 23 0.81 26.23 40.49
N THR A 24 1.63 25.26 40.11
CA THR A 24 1.81 24.95 38.69
C THR A 24 0.42 24.77 38.13
N LEU A 25 -0.04 25.72 37.31
CA LEU A 25 -1.24 25.49 36.50
C LEU A 25 -0.98 24.16 35.81
N ALA A 26 -1.77 23.15 36.14
CA ALA A 26 -1.82 21.95 35.33
C ALA A 26 -2.15 22.46 33.92
N THR A 27 -1.19 22.36 32.99
CA THR A 27 -1.45 22.63 31.59
C THR A 27 -2.60 21.72 31.20
N GLU A 28 -3.74 22.32 30.92
CA GLU A 28 -4.94 21.62 30.49
C GLU A 28 -4.53 20.66 29.37
N LYS A 29 -4.82 19.37 29.55
CA LYS A 29 -4.39 18.34 28.60
C LYS A 29 -4.99 18.73 27.25
N ARG A 30 -4.14 19.06 26.27
CA ARG A 30 -4.60 19.33 24.91
C ARG A 30 -5.18 18.04 24.36
N VAL A 31 -6.44 18.08 23.95
CA VAL A 31 -7.15 16.94 23.37
C VAL A 31 -7.57 17.32 21.98
N ASP A 32 -7.30 16.44 21.02
CA ASP A 32 -7.74 16.62 19.64
C ASP A 32 -9.27 16.60 19.57
N ILE A 33 -9.81 17.24 18.53
CA ILE A 33 -11.24 17.23 18.27
C ILE A 33 -11.47 16.25 17.13
N ASP A 34 -12.03 15.08 17.45
CA ASP A 34 -12.39 14.05 16.47
C ASP A 34 -13.84 14.22 16.05
N ASN A 35 -14.04 14.88 14.90
CA ASN A 35 -15.35 14.99 14.25
C ASN A 35 -15.51 13.96 13.11
N GLY A 36 -14.66 12.94 13.06
CA GLY A 36 -14.53 12.01 11.93
C GLY A 36 -13.35 12.32 11.02
N TYR A 37 -13.18 11.50 9.98
CA TYR A 37 -12.00 11.53 9.10
C TYR A 37 -11.73 12.91 8.48
N GLU A 38 -12.74 13.71 8.17
CA GLU A 38 -12.57 14.94 7.37
C GLU A 38 -12.33 16.21 8.19
N ASP A 39 -12.78 16.19 9.45
CA ASP A 39 -12.91 17.36 10.34
C ASP A 39 -12.12 17.20 11.64
N TYR A 40 -11.12 16.33 11.64
CA TYR A 40 -10.23 16.10 12.78
C TYR A 40 -9.28 17.30 12.98
N ILE A 41 -9.28 17.86 14.18
CA ILE A 41 -8.43 18.99 14.55
C ILE A 41 -7.40 18.54 15.57
N ILE A 42 -6.14 18.58 15.17
CA ILE A 42 -5.00 18.29 16.04
C ILE A 42 -4.79 19.49 16.98
N LYS A 43 -4.97 19.25 18.28
CA LYS A 43 -4.66 20.21 19.35
C LYS A 43 -3.42 19.80 20.12
N ARG A 44 -3.12 18.50 20.15
CA ARG A 44 -1.92 17.94 20.77
C ARG A 44 -0.65 18.44 20.06
N THR A 45 0.45 18.46 20.79
CA THR A 45 1.80 18.60 20.22
C THR A 45 2.60 17.30 20.42
N PRO A 46 3.79 17.15 19.82
CA PRO A 46 4.55 15.92 19.91
C PRO A 46 4.92 15.48 21.34
N GLU A 47 5.00 16.44 22.29
CA GLU A 47 5.24 16.17 23.72
C GLU A 47 4.03 15.52 24.42
N ASP A 48 2.82 15.64 23.85
CA ASP A 48 1.60 15.04 24.40
C ASP A 48 1.47 13.55 24.03
N LEU A 49 2.33 13.02 23.14
CA LEU A 49 2.32 11.61 22.74
C LEU A 49 2.92 10.71 23.82
N THR A 50 2.18 9.67 24.20
CA THR A 50 2.70 8.59 25.03
C THR A 50 3.80 7.80 24.30
N PRO A 51 4.68 7.08 25.03
CA PRO A 51 5.68 6.22 24.40
C PRO A 51 5.08 5.18 23.45
N GLN A 52 3.89 4.65 23.78
CA GLN A 52 3.17 3.67 22.97
C GLN A 52 2.65 4.30 21.67
N GLU A 53 1.98 5.45 21.74
CA GLU A 53 1.49 6.16 20.54
C GLU A 53 2.64 6.52 19.61
N ARG A 54 3.74 7.02 20.16
CA ARG A 54 4.95 7.33 19.39
C ARG A 54 5.56 6.09 18.75
N GLN A 55 5.55 4.94 19.41
CA GLN A 55 6.02 3.68 18.83
C GLN A 55 5.14 3.24 17.66
N VAL A 56 3.82 3.29 17.81
CA VAL A 56 2.85 2.97 16.75
C VAL A 56 3.01 3.91 15.55
N ALA A 57 3.08 5.22 15.81
CA ALA A 57 3.32 6.23 14.78
C ALA A 57 4.61 5.96 14.00
N ASN A 58 5.73 5.68 14.68
CA ASN A 58 6.99 5.36 14.01
C ASN A 58 6.91 4.07 13.16
N ARG A 59 6.17 3.06 13.63
CA ARG A 59 5.93 1.83 12.86
C ARG A 59 5.13 2.11 11.59
N ASN A 60 4.08 2.92 11.68
CA ASN A 60 3.25 3.29 10.53
C ASN A 60 4.06 4.14 9.53
N ILE A 61 4.87 5.09 10.02
CA ILE A 61 5.79 5.87 9.17
C ILE A 61 6.79 4.97 8.45
N TYR A 62 7.35 3.98 9.15
CA TYR A 62 8.27 3.02 8.55
C TYR A 62 7.61 2.20 7.43
N ALA A 63 6.34 1.84 7.57
CA ALA A 63 5.57 1.20 6.51
C ALA A 63 5.38 2.13 5.30
N CYS A 64 5.07 3.42 5.53
CA CYS A 64 4.95 4.42 4.47
C CYS A 64 6.26 4.56 3.67
N TYR A 65 7.40 4.52 4.37
CA TYR A 65 8.74 4.59 3.79
C TYR A 65 9.13 3.34 3.00
N LEU A 66 8.86 2.15 3.52
CA LEU A 66 9.18 0.90 2.83
C LEU A 66 8.30 0.63 1.63
N GLY A 67 7.07 1.13 1.64
CA GLY A 67 6.20 1.16 0.48
C GLY A 67 6.75 2.14 -0.55
N CYS A 68 6.31 3.39 -0.49
CA CYS A 68 6.50 4.34 -1.58
C CYS A 68 7.39 5.55 -1.21
N HIS A 69 7.35 6.02 0.04
CA HIS A 69 7.94 7.31 0.46
C HIS A 69 9.39 7.18 1.00
N ARG A 70 10.28 6.50 0.28
CA ARG A 70 11.61 6.16 0.82
C ARG A 70 12.35 7.38 1.40
N PRO A 71 12.98 7.26 2.60
CA PRO A 71 13.77 8.34 3.17
C PRO A 71 14.98 8.63 2.27
N ALA A 72 15.39 9.90 2.28
CA ALA A 72 16.28 10.64 1.36
C ALA A 72 17.68 10.06 0.99
N VAL A 73 17.94 8.77 1.14
CA VAL A 73 19.21 8.12 0.80
C VAL A 73 19.18 7.52 -0.61
N GLU A 74 17.99 7.32 -1.18
CA GLU A 74 17.76 6.88 -2.56
C GLU A 74 16.90 7.94 -3.26
N GLU A 75 17.43 9.15 -3.44
CA GLU A 75 16.74 10.21 -4.17
C GLU A 75 16.63 9.82 -5.64
N VAL A 76 15.52 9.16 -5.98
CA VAL A 76 15.06 8.90 -7.35
C VAL A 76 14.35 10.17 -7.80
N PRO A 77 15.00 11.08 -8.58
CA PRO A 77 14.41 12.37 -8.92
C PRO A 77 13.07 12.25 -9.66
N GLU A 78 12.86 11.12 -10.33
CA GLU A 78 11.68 10.79 -11.13
C GLU A 78 10.48 10.35 -10.26
N THR A 79 10.59 10.29 -8.93
CA THR A 79 9.48 9.77 -8.10
C THR A 79 8.37 10.79 -7.84
N LEU A 80 7.10 10.34 -7.90
CA LEU A 80 5.94 11.12 -7.44
C LEU A 80 5.63 10.94 -5.96
N SER A 81 6.38 10.09 -5.24
CA SER A 81 6.22 9.97 -3.79
C SER A 81 6.89 11.15 -3.07
N PRO A 82 6.14 12.06 -2.43
CA PRO A 82 6.75 13.16 -1.71
C PRO A 82 7.52 12.67 -0.47
N LYS A 83 8.59 13.38 -0.11
CA LYS A 83 9.13 13.39 1.25
C LYS A 83 8.03 13.84 2.21
N LEU A 84 7.95 13.20 3.37
CA LEU A 84 6.85 13.34 4.34
C LEU A 84 7.22 14.20 5.56
N GLU A 85 8.49 14.53 5.72
CA GLU A 85 9.02 15.20 6.91
C GLU A 85 8.83 16.72 6.86
N GLY A 86 8.67 17.33 8.03
CA GLY A 86 8.79 18.78 8.19
C GLY A 86 7.54 19.60 7.84
N PHE A 87 6.45 18.95 7.45
CA PHE A 87 5.15 19.63 7.37
C PHE A 87 4.61 19.92 8.76
N ASP A 88 3.82 20.99 8.87
CA ASP A 88 2.93 21.17 10.01
C ASP A 88 1.98 19.94 10.14
N ALA A 89 1.73 19.51 11.38
CA ALA A 89 0.97 18.30 11.63
C ALA A 89 -0.47 18.37 11.08
N GLN A 90 -1.15 19.51 11.23
CA GLN A 90 -2.50 19.67 10.69
C GLN A 90 -2.48 19.75 9.17
N TYR A 91 -1.48 20.43 8.58
CA TYR A 91 -1.31 20.45 7.14
C TYR A 91 -1.13 19.04 6.57
N PHE A 92 -0.22 18.24 7.17
CA PHE A 92 0.03 16.86 6.75
C PHE A 92 -1.24 16.02 6.86
N PHE A 93 -1.91 16.07 8.02
CA PHE A 93 -3.16 15.36 8.26
C PHE A 93 -4.17 15.68 7.16
N ASN A 94 -4.40 16.97 6.88
CA ASN A 94 -5.32 17.43 5.85
C ASN A 94 -4.94 16.92 4.46
N GLN A 95 -3.65 16.89 4.11
CA GLN A 95 -3.23 16.30 2.83
C GLN A 95 -3.52 14.80 2.78
N PHE A 96 -3.30 14.08 3.87
CA PHE A 96 -3.54 12.64 3.95
C PHE A 96 -5.03 12.33 3.75
N ILE A 97 -5.92 13.00 4.50
CA ILE A 97 -7.36 12.77 4.42
C ILE A 97 -8.02 13.37 3.18
N ASP A 98 -7.44 14.42 2.57
CA ASP A 98 -7.94 14.96 1.30
C ASP A 98 -7.53 14.10 0.10
N MET A 99 -6.65 13.10 0.27
CA MET A 99 -6.42 12.07 -0.75
C MET A 99 -7.51 11.00 -0.72
N ASP A 100 -8.76 11.39 -0.45
CA ASP A 100 -9.88 10.47 -0.38
C ASP A 100 -10.53 10.29 -1.77
N MET A 101 -11.68 9.62 -1.77
CA MET A 101 -12.43 9.33 -3.00
C MET A 101 -13.24 10.51 -3.52
N GLU A 102 -13.30 11.63 -2.79
CA GLU A 102 -14.15 12.79 -3.07
C GLU A 102 -13.31 14.02 -3.46
N ARG A 103 -12.14 14.17 -2.84
CA ARG A 103 -11.15 15.21 -3.06
C ARG A 103 -9.94 14.63 -3.79
N GLN A 104 -9.44 15.33 -4.81
CA GLN A 104 -8.27 14.88 -5.57
C GLN A 104 -7.01 15.60 -5.04
N ALA A 105 -6.60 15.37 -3.79
CA ALA A 105 -5.43 16.05 -3.21
C ALA A 105 -4.08 15.50 -3.62
N GLY A 106 -4.06 14.33 -4.24
CA GLY A 106 -2.85 13.66 -4.69
C GLY A 106 -3.02 13.20 -6.12
N VAL A 107 -1.88 13.00 -6.78
CA VAL A 107 -1.84 12.28 -8.06
C VAL A 107 -2.11 10.79 -7.82
N SER A 108 -1.55 10.20 -6.75
CA SER A 108 -1.60 8.76 -6.45
C SER A 108 -3.00 8.21 -6.13
N SER A 109 -3.37 7.13 -6.81
CA SER A 109 -4.57 6.32 -6.56
C SER A 109 -4.37 5.32 -5.42
N GLN A 110 -3.14 4.88 -5.19
CA GLN A 110 -2.75 4.02 -4.06
C GLN A 110 -3.07 4.70 -2.74
N MET A 111 -2.70 5.98 -2.62
CA MET A 111 -2.99 6.73 -1.39
C MET A 111 -4.48 6.82 -1.08
N LYS A 112 -5.36 6.78 -2.09
CA LYS A 112 -6.82 6.85 -1.90
C LYS A 112 -7.40 5.69 -1.11
N GLU A 113 -6.85 4.50 -1.27
CA GLU A 113 -7.25 3.34 -0.46
C GLU A 113 -6.62 3.40 0.93
N TYR A 114 -5.35 3.84 1.03
CA TYR A 114 -4.62 3.93 2.29
C TYR A 114 -5.26 4.87 3.32
N VAL A 115 -5.96 5.93 2.89
CA VAL A 115 -6.69 6.85 3.80
C VAL A 115 -7.59 6.09 4.76
N TYR A 116 -8.27 5.04 4.29
CA TYR A 116 -9.26 4.30 5.07
C TYR A 116 -8.69 3.11 5.84
N THR A 117 -7.38 2.91 5.80
CA THR A 117 -6.70 1.80 6.48
C THR A 117 -6.17 2.19 7.86
N ILE A 118 -6.00 3.49 8.13
CA ILE A 118 -5.42 4.02 9.35
C ILE A 118 -6.47 4.86 10.08
N PRO A 119 -6.76 4.61 11.37
CA PRO A 119 -7.69 5.44 12.13
C PRO A 119 -7.24 6.92 12.18
N PRO A 120 -8.16 7.90 12.21
CA PRO A 120 -7.81 9.33 12.20
C PRO A 120 -6.82 9.71 13.31
N LYS A 121 -7.02 9.17 14.52
CA LYS A 121 -6.11 9.38 15.64
C LYS A 121 -4.67 8.92 15.34
N GLU A 122 -4.49 7.79 14.67
CA GLU A 122 -3.16 7.30 14.28
C GLU A 122 -2.53 8.14 13.17
N ILE A 123 -3.35 8.66 12.23
CA ILE A 123 -2.90 9.66 11.23
C ILE A 123 -2.45 10.95 11.94
N ALA A 124 -3.16 11.41 12.97
CA ALA A 124 -2.74 12.55 13.76
C ALA A 124 -1.43 12.29 14.52
N ASP A 125 -1.28 11.11 15.14
CA ASP A 125 -0.07 10.72 15.87
C ASP A 125 1.16 10.68 14.94
N LEU A 126 1.05 10.10 13.73
CA LEU A 126 2.15 10.11 12.76
C LEU A 126 2.43 11.50 12.19
N SER A 127 1.40 12.34 12.02
CA SER A 127 1.57 13.73 11.55
C SER A 127 2.40 14.55 12.55
N LEU A 128 2.14 14.37 13.85
CA LEU A 128 2.93 14.98 14.92
C LEU A 128 4.39 14.51 14.88
N VAL A 129 4.64 13.20 14.75
CA VAL A 129 6.01 12.66 14.67
C VAL A 129 6.75 13.14 13.42
N LEU A 130 6.09 13.23 12.26
CA LEU A 130 6.68 13.73 11.02
C LEU A 130 6.99 15.23 11.07
N SER A 131 6.20 16.01 11.82
CA SER A 131 6.42 17.45 12.01
C SER A 131 7.69 17.79 12.80
N GLU A 132 8.17 16.87 13.66
CA GLU A 132 9.45 17.01 14.37
C GLU A 132 10.66 16.70 13.48
N ARG A 133 10.44 16.08 12.31
CA ARG A 133 11.50 15.68 11.38
C ARG A 133 11.77 16.81 10.40
N THR A 134 12.98 16.88 9.89
CA THR A 134 13.36 17.86 8.87
C THR A 134 13.40 17.20 7.51
N MET A 135 12.76 17.84 6.52
CA MET A 135 12.93 17.48 5.11
C MET A 135 14.38 17.70 4.69
N LYS A 136 15.10 16.62 4.35
CA LYS A 136 16.50 16.72 3.93
C LYS A 136 16.60 17.38 2.55
N TRP A 137 17.47 18.37 2.44
CA TRP A 137 17.83 19.04 1.19
C TRP A 137 19.21 18.57 0.74
N ASN A 138 19.26 17.82 -0.36
CA ASN A 138 20.47 17.21 -0.89
C ASN A 138 20.69 17.71 -2.34
N PRO A 139 21.12 18.96 -2.52
CA PRO A 139 21.25 19.54 -3.85
C PRO A 139 22.40 18.90 -4.64
N ARG A 140 22.28 18.89 -5.98
CA ARG A 140 23.40 18.57 -6.88
C ARG A 140 24.16 19.84 -7.21
N GLN A 141 25.49 19.80 -7.12
CA GLN A 141 26.34 20.98 -7.34
C GLN A 141 26.12 21.59 -8.74
N GLU A 142 26.03 20.74 -9.76
CA GLU A 142 25.73 21.14 -11.15
C GLU A 142 24.42 21.92 -11.31
N VAL A 143 23.43 21.66 -10.44
CA VAL A 143 22.15 22.38 -10.45
C VAL A 143 22.31 23.75 -9.82
N LEU A 144 23.00 23.84 -8.67
CA LEU A 144 23.23 25.11 -7.96
C LEU A 144 23.99 26.13 -8.81
N GLU A 145 24.86 25.65 -9.70
CA GLU A 145 25.68 26.46 -10.61
C GLU A 145 24.98 26.75 -11.95
N SER A 146 23.79 26.18 -12.18
CA SER A 146 23.08 26.30 -13.45
C SER A 146 22.30 27.62 -13.59
N GLU A 147 22.08 28.05 -14.83
CA GLU A 147 21.18 29.17 -15.11
C GLU A 147 19.73 28.89 -14.71
N ALA A 148 19.30 27.62 -14.77
CA ALA A 148 17.95 27.21 -14.36
C ALA A 148 17.71 27.53 -12.88
N TYR A 149 18.68 27.25 -12.01
CA TYR A 149 18.60 27.61 -10.60
C TYR A 149 18.51 29.13 -10.39
N ALA A 150 19.28 29.92 -11.15
CA ALA A 150 19.25 31.37 -11.06
C ALA A 150 17.90 31.96 -11.53
N ARG A 151 17.37 31.50 -12.67
CA ARG A 151 16.04 31.90 -13.17
C ARG A 151 14.93 31.44 -12.23
N GLY A 152 15.06 30.23 -11.69
CA GLY A 152 14.14 29.66 -10.71
C GLY A 152 14.04 30.52 -9.47
N LYS A 153 15.17 31.01 -8.95
CA LYS A 153 15.22 31.95 -7.83
C LYS A 153 14.43 33.22 -8.10
N GLU A 154 14.64 33.85 -9.26
CA GLU A 154 13.97 35.10 -9.62
C GLU A 154 12.45 34.92 -9.66
N LYS A 155 11.97 33.87 -10.35
CA LYS A 155 10.54 33.55 -10.46
C LYS A 155 9.93 33.20 -9.10
N TYR A 156 10.64 32.38 -8.31
CA TYR A 156 10.21 31.99 -6.98
C TYR A 156 10.08 33.19 -6.04
N ASP A 157 11.07 34.08 -6.03
CA ASP A 157 11.06 35.28 -5.19
C ASP A 157 9.91 36.21 -5.55
N ALA A 158 9.56 36.30 -6.84
CA ALA A 158 8.47 37.15 -7.32
C ALA A 158 7.07 36.62 -6.94
N SER A 159 6.87 35.30 -6.92
CA SER A 159 5.52 34.71 -6.88
C SER A 159 5.26 33.74 -5.72
N CYS A 160 6.28 33.07 -5.19
CA CYS A 160 6.11 31.93 -4.27
C CYS A 160 6.55 32.26 -2.84
N LYS A 161 7.61 33.06 -2.69
CA LYS A 161 8.29 33.35 -1.42
C LYS A 161 7.39 33.91 -0.33
N MET A 162 6.39 34.72 -0.68
CA MET A 162 5.47 35.35 0.28
C MET A 162 4.73 34.31 1.15
N CYS A 163 4.39 33.16 0.58
CA CYS A 163 3.68 32.09 1.27
C CYS A 163 4.63 30.95 1.66
N HIS A 164 5.52 30.54 0.76
CA HIS A 164 6.37 29.35 0.94
C HIS A 164 7.72 29.63 1.61
N GLY A 165 8.00 30.88 2.02
CA GLY A 165 9.23 31.26 2.73
C GLY A 165 10.45 31.39 1.82
N GLU A 166 11.62 31.65 2.41
CA GLU A 166 12.88 31.72 1.65
C GLU A 166 13.20 30.33 1.06
N GLN A 167 13.35 30.24 -0.27
CA GLN A 167 13.66 28.99 -0.97
C GLN A 167 12.72 27.81 -0.63
N GLY A 168 11.47 28.06 -0.26
CA GLY A 168 10.53 27.01 0.10
C GLY A 168 10.65 26.52 1.55
N ALA A 169 11.36 27.23 2.42
CA ALA A 169 11.52 26.87 3.83
C ALA A 169 10.45 27.54 4.74
N SER A 170 9.17 27.48 4.35
CA SER A 170 8.06 28.00 5.16
C SER A 170 8.01 27.33 6.54
N THR A 171 7.77 28.15 7.57
CA THR A 171 7.41 27.71 8.93
C THR A 171 5.94 28.00 9.26
N ASN A 172 5.18 28.54 8.30
CA ASN A 172 3.77 28.83 8.48
C ASN A 172 2.95 27.54 8.30
N SER A 173 2.10 27.21 9.28
CA SER A 173 1.29 26.00 9.26
C SER A 173 0.31 25.91 8.09
N ALA A 174 -0.06 27.03 7.47
CA ALA A 174 -0.92 27.06 6.30
C ALA A 174 -0.19 26.72 4.98
N TYR A 175 1.13 26.91 4.92
CA TYR A 175 1.91 26.84 3.68
C TYR A 175 3.03 25.83 3.79
N PRO A 176 3.02 24.76 2.98
CA PRO A 176 3.98 23.67 3.10
C PRO A 176 5.41 24.14 2.79
N PRO A 177 6.42 23.52 3.44
CA PRO A 177 7.78 23.59 2.95
C PRO A 177 7.90 22.84 1.60
N LEU A 178 8.70 23.40 0.71
CA LEU A 178 9.07 22.83 -0.59
C LEU A 178 10.57 22.51 -0.66
N LYS A 179 11.37 23.07 0.24
CA LYS A 179 12.83 22.94 0.21
C LYS A 179 13.26 21.48 0.37
N GLY A 180 13.85 20.92 -0.68
CA GLY A 180 14.30 19.52 -0.70
C GLY A 180 13.22 18.49 -1.00
N GLN A 181 12.02 18.90 -1.40
CA GLN A 181 11.00 17.99 -1.91
C GLN A 181 11.45 17.30 -3.22
N MET A 182 10.80 16.21 -3.61
CA MET A 182 11.09 15.49 -4.86
C MET A 182 10.79 16.37 -6.10
N PRO A 183 11.72 16.45 -7.08
CA PRO A 183 11.58 17.37 -8.21
C PRO A 183 10.40 17.00 -9.12
N ALA A 184 10.23 15.72 -9.47
CA ALA A 184 9.05 15.27 -10.23
C ALA A 184 7.74 15.53 -9.47
N TYR A 185 7.70 15.26 -8.15
CA TYR A 185 6.51 15.59 -7.35
C TYR A 185 6.15 17.08 -7.42
N VAL A 186 7.08 17.99 -7.17
CA VAL A 186 6.81 19.45 -7.18
C VAL A 186 6.32 19.89 -8.55
N PHE A 187 6.97 19.43 -9.62
CA PHE A 187 6.56 19.69 -10.99
C PHE A 187 5.11 19.22 -11.25
N GLU A 188 4.82 17.95 -10.96
CA GLU A 188 3.48 17.38 -11.18
C GLU A 188 2.41 18.03 -10.31
N GLN A 189 2.72 18.50 -9.10
CA GLN A 189 1.75 19.23 -8.29
C GLN A 189 1.38 20.57 -8.92
N LEU A 190 2.35 21.31 -9.47
CA LEU A 190 2.09 22.56 -10.20
C LEU A 190 1.25 22.29 -11.46
N THR A 191 1.60 21.26 -12.23
CA THR A 191 0.83 20.81 -13.38
C THR A 191 -0.61 20.42 -12.99
N ALA A 192 -0.78 19.65 -11.92
CA ALA A 192 -2.10 19.22 -11.45
C ALA A 192 -2.98 20.39 -10.97
N TYR A 193 -2.41 21.41 -10.32
CA TYR A 193 -3.14 22.63 -9.99
C TYR A 193 -3.50 23.44 -11.23
N ARG A 194 -2.57 23.62 -12.18
CA ARG A 194 -2.82 24.32 -13.46
C ARG A 194 -4.00 23.71 -14.21
N ASP A 195 -4.00 22.39 -14.31
CA ASP A 195 -4.96 21.62 -15.09
C ASP A 195 -6.27 21.35 -14.33
N GLY A 196 -6.35 21.73 -13.05
CA GLY A 196 -7.52 21.49 -12.21
C GLY A 196 -7.73 20.02 -11.80
N LYS A 197 -6.70 19.19 -11.95
CA LYS A 197 -6.68 17.80 -11.48
C LYS A 197 -6.49 17.69 -9.97
N ARG A 198 -5.87 18.69 -9.33
CA ARG A 198 -5.74 18.75 -7.87
C ARG A 198 -6.78 19.70 -7.27
N THR A 199 -7.71 19.15 -6.49
CA THR A 199 -8.93 19.85 -6.01
C THR A 199 -9.13 19.79 -4.49
N ASN A 200 -8.05 19.62 -3.73
CA ASN A 200 -8.10 19.62 -2.26
C ASN A 200 -8.54 20.95 -1.66
N ARG A 201 -8.71 20.99 -0.33
CA ARG A 201 -9.24 22.16 0.40
C ARG A 201 -8.46 23.47 0.18
N ASN A 202 -7.20 23.36 -0.24
CA ASN A 202 -6.30 24.50 -0.49
C ASN A 202 -6.05 24.78 -1.98
N ALA A 203 -6.65 24.01 -2.90
CA ALA A 203 -6.37 24.11 -4.34
C ALA A 203 -6.65 25.51 -4.90
N ALA A 204 -7.76 26.14 -4.49
CA ALA A 204 -8.17 27.45 -4.96
C ALA A 204 -7.10 28.55 -4.74
N ILE A 205 -6.24 28.39 -3.73
CA ILE A 205 -5.12 29.32 -3.47
C ILE A 205 -4.01 29.13 -4.51
N MET A 206 -3.64 27.89 -4.83
CA MET A 206 -2.50 27.57 -5.71
C MET A 206 -2.81 27.64 -7.20
N MET A 207 -4.06 27.36 -7.61
CA MET A 207 -4.42 27.29 -9.04
C MET A 207 -4.08 28.56 -9.85
N PRO A 208 -4.29 29.80 -9.36
CA PRO A 208 -3.90 31.00 -10.11
C PRO A 208 -2.39 31.11 -10.33
N PHE A 209 -1.59 30.74 -9.33
CA PHE A 209 -0.12 30.79 -9.40
C PHE A 209 0.45 29.70 -10.30
N ALA A 210 -0.19 28.54 -10.36
CA ALA A 210 0.16 27.51 -11.34
C ALA A 210 -0.16 28.00 -12.76
N LYS A 211 -1.36 28.55 -12.99
CA LYS A 211 -1.79 28.99 -14.34
C LYS A 211 -1.01 30.17 -14.94
N MET A 212 -0.29 30.95 -14.14
CA MET A 212 0.51 32.08 -14.64
C MET A 212 1.89 31.67 -15.19
N MET A 213 2.29 30.41 -15.02
CA MET A 213 3.60 29.87 -15.37
C MET A 213 3.48 28.73 -16.38
N ASN A 214 4.56 28.46 -17.11
CA ASN A 214 4.65 27.31 -18.01
C ASN A 214 5.57 26.20 -17.42
N GLU A 215 5.76 25.13 -18.17
CA GLU A 215 6.57 23.98 -17.72
C GLU A 215 8.07 24.29 -17.59
N ASP A 216 8.61 25.19 -18.40
CA ASP A 216 10.00 25.65 -18.24
C ASP A 216 10.17 26.45 -16.94
N ASP A 217 9.17 27.27 -16.59
CA ASP A 217 9.14 28.00 -15.32
C ASP A 217 9.04 27.02 -14.13
N TYR A 218 8.25 25.96 -14.26
CA TYR A 218 8.16 24.92 -13.23
C TYR A 218 9.50 24.22 -13.05
N ALA A 219 10.17 23.82 -14.14
CA ALA A 219 11.47 23.18 -14.08
C ALA A 219 12.55 24.06 -13.42
N ASP A 220 12.57 25.37 -13.75
CA ASP A 220 13.44 26.35 -13.11
C ASP A 220 13.13 26.48 -11.59
N ILE A 221 11.85 26.61 -11.21
CA ILE A 221 11.43 26.70 -9.81
C ILE A 221 11.81 25.42 -9.04
N VAL A 222 11.59 24.25 -9.64
CA VAL A 222 11.99 22.94 -9.11
C VAL A 222 13.49 22.91 -8.86
N ALA A 223 14.32 23.33 -9.82
CA ALA A 223 15.76 23.43 -9.65
C ALA A 223 16.14 24.27 -8.43
N TYR A 224 15.47 25.42 -8.24
CA TYR A 224 15.73 26.31 -7.11
C TYR A 224 15.32 25.72 -5.75
N VAL A 225 14.10 25.21 -5.62
CA VAL A 225 13.56 24.76 -4.32
C VAL A 225 14.10 23.38 -3.91
N THR A 226 14.30 22.48 -4.88
CA THR A 226 14.75 21.12 -4.59
C THR A 226 16.28 20.99 -4.64
N GLY A 227 16.96 21.85 -5.41
CA GLY A 227 18.37 21.69 -5.73
C GLY A 227 18.63 20.56 -6.73
N MET A 228 17.61 20.12 -7.46
CA MET A 228 17.66 19.05 -8.46
C MET A 228 16.95 19.47 -9.75
N PHE A 229 17.45 19.02 -10.91
CA PHE A 229 16.70 19.16 -12.15
C PHE A 229 15.43 18.29 -12.10
N TYR A 230 14.39 18.77 -12.77
CA TYR A 230 13.24 17.92 -13.10
C TYR A 230 13.67 16.88 -14.15
N THR A 231 13.44 15.60 -13.83
CA THR A 231 13.49 14.51 -14.80
C THR A 231 12.05 14.05 -15.05
N PRO A 232 11.57 14.10 -16.30
CA PRO A 232 10.25 13.55 -16.65
C PRO A 232 10.15 12.06 -16.34
N ILE A 233 8.95 11.63 -15.99
CA ILE A 233 8.64 10.22 -15.77
C ILE A 233 8.38 9.58 -17.12
N GLU A 234 9.22 8.62 -17.50
CA GLU A 234 8.97 7.81 -18.70
C GLU A 234 7.80 6.87 -18.45
N THR A 235 6.69 7.11 -19.16
CA THR A 235 5.54 6.20 -19.15
C THR A 235 5.79 5.09 -20.16
N ARG A 236 5.75 3.83 -19.71
CA ARG A 236 5.86 2.65 -20.58
C ARG A 236 4.59 1.81 -20.46
N GLU A 237 4.07 1.36 -21.59
CA GLU A 237 2.98 0.39 -21.61
C GLU A 237 3.56 -1.01 -21.38
N PHE A 238 3.09 -1.68 -20.34
CA PHE A 238 3.41 -3.08 -20.09
C PHE A 238 2.24 -3.99 -20.50
N ILE A 239 2.52 -5.28 -20.59
CA ILE A 239 1.50 -6.30 -20.87
C ILE A 239 0.26 -6.15 -19.97
N SER A 240 -0.91 -6.09 -20.60
CA SER A 240 -2.20 -5.90 -19.94
C SER A 240 -3.08 -7.15 -19.90
N GLY A 241 -2.65 -8.19 -20.61
CA GLY A 241 -3.45 -9.38 -20.88
C GLY A 241 -4.54 -9.18 -21.94
N LYS A 242 -5.02 -7.96 -22.21
CA LYS A 242 -6.16 -7.71 -23.11
C LYS A 242 -6.06 -8.50 -24.42
N GLY A 243 -7.07 -9.34 -24.69
CA GLY A 243 -7.14 -10.19 -25.88
C GLY A 243 -6.51 -11.58 -25.73
N MET A 244 -5.75 -11.87 -24.67
CA MET A 244 -5.22 -13.20 -24.38
C MET A 244 -6.34 -14.12 -23.88
N PRO A 245 -6.54 -15.33 -24.42
CA PRO A 245 -7.57 -16.26 -23.96
C PRO A 245 -7.25 -16.81 -22.56
N SER A 246 -8.26 -17.35 -21.87
CA SER A 246 -8.03 -18.08 -20.61
C SER A 246 -7.32 -19.41 -20.88
N PRO A 247 -6.42 -19.87 -19.99
CA PRO A 247 -5.78 -21.18 -20.15
C PRO A 247 -6.82 -22.31 -20.21
N GLU A 248 -6.66 -23.23 -21.16
CA GLU A 248 -7.55 -24.39 -21.26
C GLU A 248 -7.40 -25.28 -20.02
N GLY A 249 -8.51 -25.70 -19.41
CA GLY A 249 -8.46 -26.52 -18.19
C GLY A 249 -8.07 -25.74 -16.92
N PHE A 250 -8.11 -24.41 -16.97
CA PHE A 250 -7.89 -23.54 -15.81
C PHE A 250 -8.81 -23.92 -14.64
N LYS A 251 -8.22 -23.98 -13.45
CA LYS A 251 -8.90 -24.03 -12.16
C LYS A 251 -8.27 -22.98 -11.27
N LEU A 252 -9.09 -22.20 -10.57
CA LEU A 252 -8.58 -21.26 -9.57
C LEU A 252 -7.96 -22.06 -8.42
N PRO A 253 -6.65 -21.96 -8.16
CA PRO A 253 -6.06 -22.71 -7.06
C PRO A 253 -6.43 -22.08 -5.71
N ASP A 254 -6.50 -22.89 -4.65
CA ASP A 254 -6.76 -22.44 -3.28
C ASP A 254 -5.64 -21.54 -2.75
N THR A 255 -5.92 -20.76 -1.70
CA THR A 255 -4.94 -19.83 -1.09
C THR A 255 -3.75 -20.52 -0.46
N GLY A 256 -3.86 -21.81 -0.16
CA GLY A 256 -2.88 -22.56 0.62
C GLY A 256 -3.11 -22.53 2.13
N GLN A 257 -4.10 -21.76 2.60
CA GLN A 257 -4.51 -21.82 4.00
C GLN A 257 -5.27 -23.12 4.28
N ILE A 258 -4.67 -23.94 5.14
CA ILE A 258 -5.25 -25.19 5.64
C ILE A 258 -5.36 -25.19 7.17
N GLN A 259 -4.97 -24.09 7.82
CA GLN A 259 -4.93 -23.93 9.27
C GLN A 259 -6.25 -23.35 9.79
N ASN A 260 -6.63 -23.70 11.02
CA ASN A 260 -7.74 -23.03 11.71
C ASN A 260 -7.23 -21.78 12.42
N PHE A 261 -7.77 -20.61 12.09
CA PHE A 261 -7.38 -19.33 12.72
C PHE A 261 -8.38 -18.85 13.76
N THR A 262 -9.67 -19.19 13.63
CA THR A 262 -10.70 -18.90 14.64
C THR A 262 -11.63 -20.09 14.86
N ASP A 263 -12.59 -19.95 15.77
CA ASP A 263 -13.69 -20.91 15.96
C ASP A 263 -14.87 -20.67 15.01
N THR A 264 -14.74 -19.73 14.06
CA THR A 264 -15.81 -19.33 13.15
C THR A 264 -15.82 -20.27 11.95
N PHE A 265 -16.91 -21.01 11.75
CA PHE A 265 -17.11 -21.77 10.52
C PHE A 265 -17.37 -20.83 9.33
N GLY A 266 -16.81 -21.16 8.16
CA GLY A 266 -16.91 -20.39 6.92
C GLY A 266 -15.61 -19.65 6.56
N GLU A 267 -14.50 -20.00 7.22
CA GLU A 267 -13.17 -19.52 6.86
C GLU A 267 -12.68 -20.19 5.56
N ASP A 268 -11.59 -19.64 5.00
CA ASP A 268 -10.97 -20.15 3.77
C ASP A 268 -10.65 -21.65 3.81
N ASN A 269 -10.15 -22.13 4.95
CA ASN A 269 -9.79 -23.54 5.15
C ASN A 269 -10.99 -24.48 5.29
N ASP A 270 -12.21 -23.96 5.48
CA ASP A 270 -13.44 -24.77 5.54
C ASP A 270 -13.98 -25.13 4.14
N HIS A 271 -13.51 -24.44 3.09
CA HIS A 271 -14.00 -24.58 1.72
C HIS A 271 -12.89 -24.92 0.68
N PRO A 272 -11.95 -25.87 0.94
CA PRO A 272 -10.88 -26.20 -0.01
C PRO A 272 -11.45 -26.87 -1.26
N GLN A 273 -10.91 -26.54 -2.43
CA GLN A 273 -11.38 -27.06 -3.71
C GLN A 273 -10.26 -27.54 -4.61
N ASN A 274 -9.28 -26.68 -4.85
CA ASN A 274 -8.18 -26.93 -5.76
C ASN A 274 -6.85 -26.69 -5.04
N PRO A 275 -6.37 -27.63 -4.20
CA PRO A 275 -5.08 -27.49 -3.54
C PRO A 275 -3.98 -27.17 -4.53
N MET A 276 -3.06 -26.29 -4.15
CA MET A 276 -1.94 -25.91 -5.01
C MET A 276 -1.14 -27.14 -5.43
N SER A 277 -0.90 -27.27 -6.73
CA SER A 277 -0.30 -28.46 -7.33
C SER A 277 0.65 -28.06 -8.45
N TYR A 278 1.88 -28.56 -8.37
CA TYR A 278 2.98 -28.16 -9.25
C TYR A 278 3.72 -29.39 -9.78
N THR A 279 4.06 -29.37 -11.07
CA THR A 279 4.91 -30.37 -11.72
C THR A 279 6.20 -29.71 -12.18
N VAL A 280 7.33 -30.15 -11.63
CA VAL A 280 8.67 -29.70 -12.06
C VAL A 280 9.06 -30.45 -13.34
N SER A 281 9.61 -29.75 -14.33
CA SER A 281 10.08 -30.38 -15.56
C SER A 281 11.28 -31.31 -15.33
N GLU A 282 11.52 -32.25 -16.25
CA GLU A 282 12.65 -33.20 -16.16
C GLU A 282 14.00 -32.48 -16.11
N SER A 283 14.13 -31.35 -16.82
CA SER A 283 15.33 -30.50 -16.78
C SER A 283 15.49 -29.78 -15.44
N GLY A 284 14.43 -29.72 -14.64
CA GLY A 284 14.38 -29.01 -13.36
C GLY A 284 14.35 -27.49 -13.50
N LYS A 285 14.17 -26.94 -14.72
CA LYS A 285 14.25 -25.50 -15.00
C LYS A 285 12.91 -24.79 -14.98
N THR A 286 11.81 -25.51 -15.21
CA THR A 286 10.46 -24.95 -15.26
C THR A 286 9.52 -25.67 -14.31
N VAL A 287 8.41 -25.01 -13.99
CA VAL A 287 7.33 -25.55 -13.16
C VAL A 287 6.02 -25.32 -13.88
N ARG A 288 5.23 -26.38 -14.07
CA ARG A 288 3.85 -26.29 -14.51
C ARG A 288 2.93 -26.23 -13.29
N ASP A 289 2.10 -25.21 -13.23
CA ASP A 289 0.97 -25.15 -12.29
C ASP A 289 -0.17 -26.01 -12.85
N ASN A 290 -0.49 -27.09 -12.13
CA ASN A 290 -1.48 -28.07 -12.58
C ASN A 290 -2.92 -27.57 -12.46
N ASN A 291 -3.15 -26.43 -11.80
CA ASN A 291 -4.46 -25.78 -11.72
C ASN A 291 -4.61 -24.72 -12.80
N THR A 292 -3.68 -23.76 -12.88
CA THR A 292 -3.78 -22.66 -13.88
C THR A 292 -3.33 -23.05 -15.28
N GLN A 293 -2.66 -24.20 -15.44
CA GLN A 293 -1.95 -24.63 -16.66
C GLN A 293 -0.81 -23.72 -17.12
N LEU A 294 -0.46 -22.70 -16.33
CA LEU A 294 0.66 -21.81 -16.61
C LEU A 294 1.98 -22.53 -16.37
N MET A 295 2.98 -22.20 -17.17
CA MET A 295 4.35 -22.66 -16.99
C MET A 295 5.20 -21.49 -16.52
N TRP A 296 5.96 -21.72 -15.46
CA TRP A 296 6.77 -20.73 -14.80
C TRP A 296 8.25 -21.08 -14.93
N GLU A 297 9.07 -20.06 -15.06
CA GLU A 297 10.49 -20.17 -14.75
C GLU A 297 10.60 -20.67 -13.31
N ARG A 298 11.46 -21.67 -13.03
CA ARG A 298 11.57 -22.25 -11.68
C ARG A 298 12.51 -21.47 -10.77
N ASP A 299 13.61 -20.98 -11.30
CA ASP A 299 14.59 -20.19 -10.58
C ASP A 299 14.43 -18.73 -11.00
N SER A 300 13.94 -17.85 -10.12
CA SER A 300 13.75 -16.44 -10.47
C SER A 300 15.09 -15.76 -10.75
N SER A 301 15.03 -14.55 -11.34
CA SER A 301 16.20 -13.71 -11.51
C SER A 301 17.01 -13.63 -10.22
N ARG A 302 18.33 -13.84 -10.31
CA ARG A 302 19.25 -13.72 -9.16
C ARG A 302 19.72 -12.28 -8.95
N ILE A 303 19.32 -11.39 -9.86
CA ILE A 303 19.61 -9.97 -9.83
C ILE A 303 18.29 -9.21 -9.77
N TRP A 304 18.36 -8.04 -9.14
CA TRP A 304 17.24 -7.15 -8.95
C TRP A 304 17.22 -6.19 -10.13
N MET A 305 16.05 -6.09 -10.76
CA MET A 305 15.87 -5.37 -12.01
C MET A 305 14.76 -4.34 -11.85
N THR A 306 14.91 -3.20 -12.52
CA THR A 306 13.80 -2.27 -12.77
C THR A 306 12.68 -2.98 -13.55
N ALA A 307 11.50 -2.37 -13.60
CA ALA A 307 10.40 -2.93 -14.38
C ALA A 307 10.77 -3.06 -15.87
N VAL A 308 11.59 -2.15 -16.41
CA VAL A 308 12.03 -2.19 -17.82
C VAL A 308 13.04 -3.30 -18.06
N GLU A 309 14.10 -3.36 -17.25
CA GLU A 309 15.14 -4.39 -17.38
C GLU A 309 14.57 -5.81 -17.25
N GLY A 310 13.56 -6.00 -16.41
CA GLY A 310 12.93 -7.30 -16.26
C GLY A 310 11.95 -7.68 -17.38
N GLU A 311 11.39 -6.70 -18.10
CA GLU A 311 10.61 -6.96 -19.32
C GLU A 311 11.54 -7.54 -20.37
N GLU A 312 12.65 -6.84 -20.61
CA GLU A 312 13.69 -7.26 -21.53
C GLU A 312 14.27 -8.63 -21.12
N TYR A 313 14.41 -8.90 -19.82
CA TYR A 313 14.81 -10.23 -19.34
C TYR A 313 13.84 -11.32 -19.78
N CYS A 314 12.53 -11.14 -19.58
CA CYS A 314 11.55 -12.16 -19.94
C CYS A 314 11.39 -12.32 -21.45
N GLU A 315 11.39 -11.22 -22.22
CA GLU A 315 11.26 -11.27 -23.68
C GLU A 315 12.44 -11.95 -24.38
N ASN A 316 13.62 -11.94 -23.75
CA ASN A 316 14.83 -12.58 -24.28
C ASN A 316 15.16 -13.93 -23.59
N LEU A 317 14.29 -14.41 -22.71
CA LEU A 317 14.52 -15.66 -22.00
C LEU A 317 14.25 -16.85 -22.94
N GLU A 318 15.29 -17.67 -23.18
CA GLU A 318 15.14 -19.00 -23.78
C GLU A 318 15.35 -20.06 -22.70
N LEU A 319 14.27 -20.77 -22.34
CA LEU A 319 14.30 -21.73 -21.23
C LEU A 319 13.48 -22.98 -21.54
N ASP A 320 14.12 -24.14 -21.33
CA ASP A 320 13.50 -25.47 -21.47
C ASP A 320 12.87 -25.74 -22.86
N GLY A 321 13.44 -25.11 -23.90
CA GLY A 321 12.98 -25.22 -25.28
C GLY A 321 11.92 -24.21 -25.70
N TYR A 322 11.62 -23.23 -24.85
CA TYR A 322 10.64 -22.17 -25.10
C TYR A 322 11.28 -20.79 -25.11
N ASP A 323 10.78 -19.92 -25.98
CA ASP A 323 11.21 -18.53 -26.23
C ASP A 323 10.06 -17.51 -26.13
N ASP A 324 8.85 -17.96 -25.77
CA ASP A 324 7.62 -17.16 -25.62
C ASP A 324 7.36 -16.73 -24.17
N TRP A 325 8.44 -16.52 -23.40
CA TRP A 325 8.37 -16.07 -22.01
C TRP A 325 7.95 -14.61 -21.91
N ARG A 326 7.20 -14.30 -20.87
CA ARG A 326 6.70 -12.95 -20.62
C ARG A 326 6.65 -12.65 -19.13
N TYR A 327 6.44 -11.37 -18.83
CA TYR A 327 6.07 -10.98 -17.48
C TYR A 327 4.74 -11.62 -17.04
N PRO A 328 4.59 -11.92 -15.75
CA PRO A 328 3.35 -12.43 -15.21
C PRO A 328 2.34 -11.31 -15.01
N LEU A 329 1.08 -11.65 -15.27
CA LEU A 329 -0.02 -10.80 -14.89
C LEU A 329 -0.31 -10.95 -13.40
N MET A 330 -0.99 -9.97 -12.80
CA MET A 330 -1.18 -9.87 -11.36
C MET A 330 -1.94 -11.08 -10.81
N LYS A 331 -2.99 -11.49 -11.50
CA LYS A 331 -3.77 -12.67 -11.12
C LYS A 331 -2.95 -13.97 -11.28
N GLU A 332 -2.05 -14.04 -12.26
CA GLU A 332 -1.13 -15.18 -12.44
C GLU A 332 -0.12 -15.25 -11.31
N LEU A 333 0.53 -14.12 -10.99
CA LEU A 333 1.53 -14.10 -9.93
C LEU A 333 0.92 -14.40 -8.56
N GLN A 334 -0.32 -13.96 -8.33
CA GLN A 334 -1.02 -14.27 -7.08
C GLN A 334 -1.43 -15.75 -7.00
N SER A 335 -1.68 -16.42 -8.13
CA SER A 335 -2.10 -17.83 -8.14
C SER A 335 -1.03 -18.78 -7.59
N ILE A 336 0.24 -18.35 -7.56
CA ILE A 336 1.36 -19.13 -7.02
C ILE A 336 1.74 -18.74 -5.59
N ALA A 337 1.14 -17.70 -5.00
CA ALA A 337 1.40 -17.28 -3.62
C ALA A 337 0.69 -18.21 -2.61
N ASP A 338 1.43 -18.86 -1.72
CA ASP A 338 0.88 -19.71 -0.65
C ASP A 338 0.66 -18.86 0.62
N LEU A 339 -0.57 -18.44 0.85
CA LEU A 339 -0.97 -17.60 1.99
C LEU A 339 -1.08 -18.38 3.31
N GLY A 340 -0.84 -19.69 3.29
CA GLY A 340 -0.61 -20.49 4.49
C GLY A 340 0.87 -20.71 4.79
N GLU A 341 1.78 -20.06 4.06
CA GLU A 341 3.23 -20.05 4.29
C GLU A 341 3.72 -18.63 4.61
N PHE A 342 4.91 -18.52 5.20
CA PHE A 342 5.50 -17.24 5.54
C PHE A 342 7.01 -17.21 5.32
N ARG A 343 7.50 -16.15 4.65
CA ARG A 343 8.93 -15.89 4.38
C ARG A 343 9.69 -17.11 3.80
N PRO A 344 9.31 -17.57 2.59
CA PRO A 344 8.35 -16.94 1.67
C PRO A 344 6.99 -17.64 1.63
N ALA A 345 5.93 -16.88 1.36
CA ALA A 345 4.55 -17.28 1.08
C ALA A 345 4.43 -17.92 -0.33
N ILE A 346 5.13 -19.03 -0.55
CA ILE A 346 5.15 -19.80 -1.81
C ILE A 346 5.69 -21.20 -1.55
N ASN A 347 5.29 -22.17 -2.36
CA ASN A 347 5.85 -23.52 -2.33
C ASN A 347 7.33 -23.52 -2.76
N THR A 348 8.26 -23.63 -1.80
CA THR A 348 9.71 -23.57 -2.06
C THR A 348 10.31 -24.84 -2.67
N ASP A 349 9.57 -25.95 -2.69
CA ASP A 349 9.99 -27.16 -3.41
C ASP A 349 9.77 -26.97 -4.93
N ALA A 350 8.69 -26.30 -5.29
CA ALA A 350 8.37 -25.91 -6.65
C ALA A 350 9.21 -24.71 -7.10
N PHE A 351 9.14 -23.57 -6.40
CA PHE A 351 9.72 -22.30 -6.83
C PHE A 351 10.97 -21.93 -6.03
N LEU A 352 12.08 -21.68 -6.73
CA LEU A 352 13.39 -21.42 -6.14
C LEU A 352 13.74 -19.93 -6.14
N ASN A 353 14.62 -19.52 -5.22
CA ASN A 353 15.20 -18.16 -5.11
C ASN A 353 14.20 -17.02 -4.87
N MET A 354 13.12 -17.31 -4.15
CA MET A 354 12.11 -16.31 -3.78
C MET A 354 12.56 -15.39 -2.63
N PRO A 355 12.17 -14.10 -2.67
CA PRO A 355 12.57 -13.13 -1.65
C PRO A 355 11.89 -13.45 -0.32
N ARG A 356 12.68 -13.56 0.75
CA ARG A 356 12.19 -13.83 2.12
C ARG A 356 12.03 -12.57 2.98
N LEU A 357 12.54 -11.45 2.51
CA LEU A 357 12.52 -10.14 3.16
C LEU A 357 11.86 -9.11 2.24
N SER A 358 11.56 -7.92 2.78
CA SER A 358 10.82 -6.79 2.21
C SER A 358 11.11 -6.49 0.72
N SER A 359 10.55 -7.32 -0.15
CA SER A 359 10.64 -7.26 -1.60
C SER A 359 9.60 -8.19 -2.21
N GLY A 360 9.36 -8.01 -3.51
CA GLY A 360 8.46 -8.81 -4.30
C GLY A 360 9.01 -9.16 -5.68
N VAL A 361 8.13 -9.75 -6.47
CA VAL A 361 8.30 -10.02 -7.89
C VAL A 361 7.35 -9.11 -8.67
N TRP A 362 7.82 -8.52 -9.76
CA TRP A 362 7.00 -7.68 -10.63
C TRP A 362 5.80 -8.45 -11.20
N GLY A 363 4.63 -7.79 -11.27
CA GLY A 363 3.41 -8.32 -11.88
C GLY A 363 2.55 -7.21 -12.51
N PHE A 364 1.84 -7.50 -13.60
CA PHE A 364 1.21 -6.49 -14.47
C PHE A 364 -0.30 -6.75 -14.69
N PRO A 365 -1.14 -5.83 -15.17
CA PRO A 365 -0.87 -4.51 -15.74
C PRO A 365 -0.35 -3.49 -14.73
N VAL A 366 0.08 -2.34 -15.26
CA VAL A 366 0.57 -1.15 -14.53
C VAL A 366 -0.56 -0.51 -13.72
N SER A 367 -0.21 0.13 -12.61
CA SER A 367 -1.12 1.05 -11.93
C SER A 367 -1.54 2.18 -12.88
N ASP A 368 -2.67 2.82 -12.60
CA ASP A 368 -3.04 4.14 -13.14
C ASP A 368 -2.07 5.29 -12.81
N HIS A 369 -0.88 4.98 -12.26
CA HIS A 369 0.25 5.91 -12.07
C HIS A 369 1.37 5.62 -13.06
N PRO A 370 1.85 6.65 -13.78
CA PRO A 370 2.86 6.48 -14.84
C PRO A 370 4.22 6.00 -14.31
N ASP A 371 4.52 6.25 -13.03
CA ASP A 371 5.74 5.79 -12.36
C ASP A 371 5.57 4.50 -11.56
N HIS A 372 4.40 3.86 -11.49
CA HIS A 372 4.20 2.67 -10.64
C HIS A 372 3.80 1.41 -11.40
N ALA A 373 4.56 0.32 -11.19
CA ALA A 373 4.14 -1.03 -11.56
C ALA A 373 3.74 -1.83 -10.32
N TRP A 374 2.87 -2.82 -10.47
CA TRP A 374 2.50 -3.67 -9.35
C TRP A 374 3.53 -4.76 -9.08
N HIS A 375 3.63 -5.21 -7.85
CA HIS A 375 4.40 -6.38 -7.47
C HIS A 375 3.70 -7.17 -6.37
N ILE A 376 4.09 -8.44 -6.22
CA ILE A 376 3.67 -9.28 -5.09
C ILE A 376 4.84 -9.49 -4.15
N GLY A 377 4.69 -9.03 -2.91
CA GLY A 377 5.63 -9.25 -1.83
C GLY A 377 5.49 -10.65 -1.25
N PHE A 378 6.39 -11.56 -1.61
CA PHE A 378 6.38 -12.95 -1.15
C PHE A 378 6.75 -13.21 0.32
N PRO A 379 7.07 -12.25 1.22
CA PRO A 379 7.04 -12.55 2.65
C PRO A 379 5.68 -13.07 3.14
N GLU A 380 4.59 -12.48 2.63
CA GLU A 380 3.20 -12.76 3.06
C GLU A 380 2.17 -12.72 1.91
N GLY A 381 2.59 -12.48 0.66
CA GLY A 381 1.72 -12.49 -0.52
C GLY A 381 1.00 -11.17 -0.81
N HIS A 382 1.41 -10.05 -0.19
CA HIS A 382 0.73 -8.77 -0.38
C HIS A 382 0.95 -8.17 -1.77
N ILE A 383 -0.06 -7.45 -2.25
CA ILE A 383 -0.08 -6.77 -3.55
C ILE A 383 0.13 -5.27 -3.32
N MET A 384 1.14 -4.68 -3.94
CA MET A 384 1.46 -3.25 -3.79
C MET A 384 2.04 -2.67 -5.09
N GLY A 385 1.68 -1.43 -5.38
CA GLY A 385 2.28 -0.65 -6.46
C GLY A 385 3.62 -0.06 -6.01
N GLN A 386 4.63 -0.08 -6.88
CA GLN A 386 5.95 0.47 -6.61
C GLN A 386 6.52 1.20 -7.81
N HIS A 387 7.36 2.21 -7.54
CA HIS A 387 8.15 2.92 -8.55
C HIS A 387 8.78 1.98 -9.58
N THR A 388 8.56 2.19 -10.88
CA THR A 388 9.14 1.40 -11.98
C THR A 388 10.67 1.44 -11.99
N ALA A 389 11.25 2.53 -11.47
CA ALA A 389 12.68 2.70 -11.23
C ALA A 389 13.21 1.95 -9.98
N SER A 390 12.34 1.44 -9.10
CA SER A 390 12.79 0.51 -8.06
C SER A 390 13.25 -0.79 -8.69
N THR A 391 14.06 -1.56 -7.97
CA THR A 391 14.44 -2.91 -8.41
C THR A 391 13.67 -3.99 -7.65
N LYS A 392 13.25 -5.04 -8.33
CA LYS A 392 12.60 -6.25 -7.78
C LYS A 392 13.18 -7.51 -8.45
N LEU A 393 12.87 -8.68 -7.90
CA LEU A 393 13.14 -9.92 -8.63
C LEU A 393 12.13 -10.09 -9.77
N VAL A 394 12.53 -10.86 -10.78
CA VAL A 394 11.73 -11.17 -11.95
C VAL A 394 11.54 -12.68 -12.02
N ARG A 395 10.33 -13.11 -12.35
CA ARG A 395 10.03 -14.50 -12.67
C ARG A 395 9.14 -14.50 -13.89
N CYS A 396 9.58 -15.15 -14.94
CA CYS A 396 8.82 -15.18 -16.18
C CYS A 396 7.77 -16.29 -16.15
N VAL A 397 6.68 -16.06 -16.86
CA VAL A 397 5.61 -17.03 -17.08
C VAL A 397 5.39 -17.18 -18.58
N ARG A 398 4.89 -18.34 -18.98
CA ARG A 398 4.38 -18.60 -20.32
C ARG A 398 3.13 -19.46 -20.23
N ALA A 399 2.35 -19.47 -21.31
CA ALA A 399 1.23 -20.38 -21.46
C ALA A 399 1.07 -20.73 -22.94
N ASP A 400 0.54 -21.92 -23.20
CA ASP A 400 0.29 -22.35 -24.57
C ASP A 400 -0.78 -21.47 -25.23
N ASN A 401 -0.66 -21.29 -26.55
CA ASN A 401 -1.57 -20.48 -27.38
C ASN A 401 -1.69 -19.00 -26.95
N GLY A 402 -0.66 -18.46 -26.28
CA GLY A 402 -0.67 -17.07 -25.80
C GLY A 402 -1.74 -16.81 -24.74
N ALA A 403 -2.17 -17.85 -24.03
CA ALA A 403 -3.16 -17.73 -22.97
C ALA A 403 -2.62 -16.98 -21.74
N ALA A 404 -3.53 -16.45 -20.93
CA ALA A 404 -3.19 -15.82 -19.68
C ALA A 404 -4.37 -15.78 -18.70
N TYR A 405 -4.09 -15.83 -17.40
CA TYR A 405 -5.12 -15.58 -16.40
C TYR A 405 -5.20 -14.07 -16.10
N HIS A 406 -6.13 -13.42 -16.78
CA HIS A 406 -6.49 -12.01 -16.57
C HIS A 406 -7.92 -11.71 -17.00
N ASN A 407 -8.38 -12.43 -18.05
CA ASN A 407 -9.70 -12.32 -18.62
C ASN A 407 -10.78 -12.49 -17.56
N MET A 408 -11.76 -11.63 -17.65
CA MET A 408 -13.00 -11.78 -16.91
C MET A 408 -14.10 -12.01 -17.93
N SER A 409 -14.74 -13.16 -17.84
CA SER A 409 -15.85 -13.53 -18.71
C SER A 409 -17.03 -13.82 -17.81
N TYR A 410 -18.10 -13.05 -17.98
CA TYR A 410 -19.26 -13.08 -17.10
C TYR A 410 -20.53 -13.42 -17.87
N VAL A 411 -21.53 -13.91 -17.14
CA VAL A 411 -22.93 -13.98 -17.56
C VAL A 411 -23.78 -13.40 -16.45
N ASP A 412 -24.63 -12.43 -16.80
CA ASP A 412 -25.73 -12.01 -15.94
C ASP A 412 -26.84 -13.07 -16.01
N ASN A 413 -27.18 -13.65 -14.86
CA ASN A 413 -28.21 -14.68 -14.76
C ASN A 413 -29.64 -14.09 -14.71
N GLN A 414 -29.78 -12.75 -14.70
CA GLN A 414 -31.05 -12.01 -14.68
C GLN A 414 -31.91 -12.23 -13.42
N ASP A 415 -31.29 -12.71 -12.35
CA ASP A 415 -31.92 -12.98 -11.04
C ASP A 415 -31.21 -12.24 -9.89
N GLY A 416 -30.31 -11.30 -10.23
CA GLY A 416 -29.44 -10.61 -9.29
C GLY A 416 -28.12 -11.34 -9.00
N THR A 417 -27.80 -12.39 -9.75
CA THR A 417 -26.50 -13.08 -9.68
C THR A 417 -25.71 -13.00 -10.99
N VAL A 418 -24.39 -13.12 -10.87
CA VAL A 418 -23.46 -13.16 -12.00
C VAL A 418 -22.61 -14.41 -11.94
N THR A 419 -22.51 -15.12 -13.06
CA THR A 419 -21.60 -16.25 -13.22
C THR A 419 -20.28 -15.81 -13.84
N GLU A 420 -19.18 -15.95 -13.10
CA GLU A 420 -17.81 -15.83 -13.60
C GLU A 420 -17.42 -17.16 -14.28
N LYS A 421 -17.25 -17.13 -15.61
CA LYS A 421 -17.00 -18.34 -16.41
C LYS A 421 -15.61 -18.92 -16.26
N VAL A 422 -14.61 -18.09 -15.96
CA VAL A 422 -13.20 -18.56 -15.88
C VAL A 422 -13.00 -19.45 -14.65
N THR A 423 -13.58 -19.07 -13.51
CA THR A 423 -13.50 -19.82 -12.25
C THR A 423 -14.71 -20.73 -12.03
N ASN A 424 -15.74 -20.60 -12.86
CA ASN A 424 -17.05 -21.24 -12.70
C ASN A 424 -17.63 -20.97 -11.30
N ARG A 425 -17.79 -19.69 -10.96
CA ARG A 425 -18.33 -19.21 -9.68
C ARG A 425 -19.54 -18.33 -9.91
N MET A 426 -20.50 -18.41 -9.00
CA MET A 426 -21.66 -17.53 -9.01
C MET A 426 -21.55 -16.53 -7.86
N TRP A 427 -21.79 -15.27 -8.18
CA TRP A 427 -21.60 -14.12 -7.30
C TRP A 427 -22.91 -13.37 -7.11
N GLN A 428 -23.10 -12.74 -5.94
CA GLN A 428 -24.07 -11.66 -5.84
C GLN A 428 -23.70 -10.54 -6.82
N GLN A 429 -24.66 -10.07 -7.61
CA GLN A 429 -24.47 -8.93 -8.53
C GLN A 429 -24.41 -7.61 -7.76
N ASN A 430 -25.33 -7.43 -6.82
CA ASN A 430 -25.39 -6.29 -5.89
C ASN A 430 -25.18 -6.77 -4.45
N ILE A 431 -24.62 -5.89 -3.62
CA ILE A 431 -24.48 -6.12 -2.18
C ILE A 431 -25.59 -5.38 -1.40
N ASP A 432 -25.60 -5.53 -0.08
CA ASP A 432 -26.54 -4.83 0.82
C ASP A 432 -26.01 -3.48 1.35
N TYR A 433 -24.75 -3.13 1.03
CA TYR A 433 -24.07 -1.92 1.46
C TYR A 433 -23.95 -1.76 2.99
N GLU A 434 -24.13 -2.84 3.75
CA GLU A 434 -23.88 -2.86 5.18
C GLU A 434 -22.44 -3.28 5.44
N ARG A 435 -21.70 -2.41 6.15
CA ARG A 435 -20.35 -2.74 6.59
C ARG A 435 -20.42 -3.57 7.87
N ARG A 436 -19.59 -4.61 7.94
CA ARG A 436 -19.56 -5.58 9.03
C ARG A 436 -18.13 -5.91 9.39
N ASN A 437 -17.89 -6.26 10.65
CA ASN A 437 -16.64 -6.89 11.03
C ASN A 437 -16.48 -8.26 10.33
N TRP A 438 -15.27 -8.82 10.40
CA TRP A 438 -14.94 -10.01 9.63
C TRP A 438 -15.83 -11.22 9.97
N LYS A 439 -16.02 -11.51 11.27
CA LYS A 439 -16.87 -12.61 11.73
C LYS A 439 -18.33 -12.46 11.29
N ASN A 440 -18.89 -11.26 11.42
CA ASN A 440 -20.26 -10.98 11.02
C ASN A 440 -20.43 -11.05 9.49
N SER A 441 -19.37 -10.78 8.72
CA SER A 441 -19.38 -10.93 7.26
C SER A 441 -19.44 -12.39 6.83
N ILE A 442 -18.68 -13.27 7.49
CA ILE A 442 -18.78 -14.72 7.30
C ILE A 442 -20.20 -15.19 7.60
N GLN A 443 -20.71 -14.85 8.80
CA GLN A 443 -22.05 -15.25 9.23
C GLN A 443 -23.16 -14.70 8.33
N TYR A 444 -22.99 -13.49 7.80
CA TYR A 444 -23.93 -12.91 6.83
C TYR A 444 -24.03 -13.79 5.59
N CYS A 445 -22.91 -14.15 4.97
CA CYS A 445 -22.93 -14.95 3.76
C CYS A 445 -23.43 -16.39 4.01
N GLU A 446 -22.98 -17.05 5.08
CA GLU A 446 -23.39 -18.43 5.42
C GLU A 446 -24.91 -18.55 5.71
N ASN A 447 -25.56 -17.47 6.14
CA ASN A 447 -27.00 -17.44 6.40
C ASN A 447 -27.82 -16.81 5.26
N LEU A 448 -27.17 -16.38 4.17
CA LEU A 448 -27.82 -15.68 3.08
C LEU A 448 -28.71 -16.65 2.29
N ASN A 449 -29.97 -16.29 2.14
CA ASN A 449 -30.90 -16.92 1.20
C ASN A 449 -31.20 -15.93 0.08
N TYR A 450 -30.59 -16.14 -1.10
CA TYR A 450 -30.62 -15.18 -2.19
C TYR A 450 -30.68 -15.88 -3.55
N ALA A 451 -31.49 -15.33 -4.46
CA ALA A 451 -31.74 -15.89 -5.81
C ALA A 451 -32.13 -17.38 -5.83
N GLY A 452 -32.82 -17.86 -4.77
CA GLY A 452 -33.22 -19.27 -4.65
C GLY A 452 -32.14 -20.21 -4.11
N TYR A 453 -30.98 -19.68 -3.71
CA TYR A 453 -29.85 -20.44 -3.16
C TYR A 453 -29.61 -20.10 -1.69
N SER A 454 -29.09 -21.08 -0.93
CA SER A 454 -28.82 -21.00 0.51
C SER A 454 -27.42 -21.51 0.89
N ASP A 455 -26.56 -21.72 -0.11
CA ASP A 455 -25.18 -22.23 -0.02
C ASP A 455 -24.15 -21.12 -0.30
N TRP A 456 -24.53 -19.88 0.02
CA TRP A 456 -23.66 -18.72 -0.09
C TRP A 456 -22.60 -18.74 1.00
N ARG A 457 -21.41 -18.24 0.68
CA ARG A 457 -20.30 -18.09 1.62
C ARG A 457 -19.51 -16.82 1.33
N LEU A 458 -18.69 -16.43 2.29
CA LEU A 458 -17.72 -15.36 2.07
C LEU A 458 -16.60 -15.89 1.15
N PRO A 459 -16.24 -15.19 0.07
CA PRO A 459 -15.18 -15.60 -0.84
C PRO A 459 -13.82 -15.54 -0.15
N ASN A 460 -12.90 -16.43 -0.54
CA ASN A 460 -11.51 -16.27 -0.14
C ASN A 460 -10.85 -15.14 -0.96
N ILE A 461 -9.64 -14.72 -0.57
CA ILE A 461 -8.99 -13.55 -1.20
C ILE A 461 -8.68 -13.77 -2.69
N ARG A 462 -8.42 -15.02 -3.12
CA ARG A 462 -8.19 -15.34 -4.54
C ARG A 462 -9.46 -15.24 -5.37
N GLU A 463 -10.59 -15.59 -4.80
CA GLU A 463 -11.90 -15.40 -5.43
C GLU A 463 -12.26 -13.91 -5.52
N LEU A 464 -12.00 -13.10 -4.49
CA LEU A 464 -12.18 -11.65 -4.63
C LEU A 464 -11.27 -11.06 -5.72
N VAL A 465 -10.02 -11.50 -5.83
CA VAL A 465 -9.13 -11.03 -6.90
C VAL A 465 -9.54 -11.56 -8.28
N SER A 466 -10.22 -12.71 -8.39
CA SER A 466 -10.66 -13.22 -9.70
C SER A 466 -11.59 -12.26 -10.42
N ILE A 467 -12.38 -11.49 -9.69
CA ILE A 467 -13.27 -10.47 -10.24
C ILE A 467 -12.65 -9.06 -10.35
N VAL A 468 -11.41 -8.85 -9.90
CA VAL A 468 -10.71 -7.56 -10.08
C VAL A 468 -10.35 -7.34 -11.55
N ASN A 469 -10.64 -6.15 -12.07
CA ASN A 469 -10.19 -5.70 -13.37
C ASN A 469 -8.98 -4.78 -13.24
N TYR A 470 -7.76 -5.33 -13.28
CA TYR A 470 -6.54 -4.54 -13.18
C TYR A 470 -6.30 -3.60 -14.39
N ASN A 471 -7.11 -3.69 -15.45
CA ASN A 471 -7.10 -2.73 -16.57
C ASN A 471 -8.03 -1.53 -16.36
N LYS A 472 -8.69 -1.44 -15.21
CA LYS A 472 -9.55 -0.33 -14.79
C LYS A 472 -9.12 0.13 -13.40
N THR A 473 -9.37 1.40 -13.10
CA THR A 473 -9.32 1.94 -11.73
C THR A 473 -10.55 2.80 -11.50
N SER A 474 -10.99 2.90 -10.24
CA SER A 474 -12.11 3.73 -9.80
C SER A 474 -13.46 3.47 -10.53
N PRO A 475 -14.00 2.23 -10.57
CA PRO A 475 -13.53 1.02 -9.88
C PRO A 475 -12.72 0.05 -10.76
N ALA A 476 -11.83 -0.71 -10.12
CA ALA A 476 -11.10 -1.85 -10.68
C ALA A 476 -11.97 -3.14 -10.72
N ILE A 477 -13.18 -3.05 -11.26
CA ILE A 477 -14.11 -4.17 -11.46
C ILE A 477 -14.95 -3.92 -12.72
N ASP A 478 -15.58 -4.95 -13.28
CA ASP A 478 -16.49 -4.76 -14.40
C ASP A 478 -17.88 -4.32 -13.95
N GLU A 479 -18.16 -3.01 -14.04
CA GLU A 479 -19.42 -2.39 -13.60
C GLU A 479 -20.67 -2.84 -14.38
N GLU A 480 -20.51 -3.40 -15.59
CA GLU A 480 -21.63 -4.01 -16.31
C GLU A 480 -22.21 -5.19 -15.52
N PHE A 481 -21.34 -5.95 -14.86
CA PHE A 481 -21.71 -7.15 -14.10
C PHE A 481 -21.71 -6.90 -12.58
N PHE A 482 -20.98 -5.92 -12.08
CA PHE A 482 -20.92 -5.58 -10.66
C PHE A 482 -21.21 -4.09 -10.44
N PRO A 483 -22.44 -3.64 -10.78
CA PRO A 483 -22.79 -2.24 -10.70
C PRO A 483 -22.73 -1.74 -9.26
N ASN A 484 -22.49 -0.43 -9.10
CA ASN A 484 -22.49 0.28 -7.82
C ASN A 484 -21.51 -0.29 -6.77
N THR A 485 -20.46 -1.00 -7.19
CA THR A 485 -19.45 -1.53 -6.26
C THR A 485 -18.77 -0.36 -5.51
N PRO A 486 -18.84 -0.30 -4.16
CA PRO A 486 -18.15 0.75 -3.41
C PRO A 486 -16.65 0.72 -3.64
N ILE A 487 -16.09 1.90 -3.96
CA ILE A 487 -14.66 2.15 -4.05
C ILE A 487 -14.08 2.74 -2.75
N LYS A 488 -14.96 3.24 -1.88
CA LYS A 488 -14.64 3.67 -0.52
C LYS A 488 -14.65 2.43 0.37
N TYR A 489 -13.59 2.18 1.13
CA TYR A 489 -13.38 0.98 1.94
C TYR A 489 -13.17 -0.32 1.13
N PHE A 490 -13.03 -1.42 1.87
CA PHE A 490 -12.65 -2.74 1.36
C PHE A 490 -13.81 -3.73 1.47
N PHE A 491 -13.59 -4.93 0.93
CA PHE A 491 -14.43 -6.10 1.05
C PHE A 491 -13.71 -7.19 1.83
N TRP A 492 -14.37 -7.78 2.83
CA TRP A 492 -13.79 -8.89 3.57
C TRP A 492 -13.71 -10.15 2.71
N SER A 493 -12.55 -10.82 2.77
CA SER A 493 -12.41 -12.22 2.36
C SER A 493 -12.54 -13.15 3.58
N SER A 494 -12.79 -14.43 3.36
CA SER A 494 -12.71 -15.49 4.39
C SER A 494 -11.26 -15.90 4.72
N THR A 495 -10.26 -15.35 4.03
CA THR A 495 -8.84 -15.66 4.24
C THR A 495 -8.30 -14.86 5.42
N SER A 496 -7.69 -15.54 6.38
CA SER A 496 -6.99 -14.87 7.47
C SER A 496 -5.70 -14.24 6.95
N ASP A 497 -5.34 -13.05 7.43
CA ASP A 497 -4.03 -12.50 7.15
C ASP A 497 -3.06 -12.97 8.23
N LEU A 498 -1.82 -13.23 7.86
CA LEU A 498 -0.76 -13.68 8.76
C LEU A 498 0.21 -12.53 9.02
N PRO A 499 -0.19 -11.47 9.75
CA PRO A 499 0.69 -10.35 10.00
C PRO A 499 1.83 -10.82 10.90
N GLY A 500 3.03 -10.81 10.37
CA GLY A 500 4.20 -10.93 11.22
C GLY A 500 4.37 -9.68 12.09
N PRO A 501 4.86 -9.80 13.34
CA PRO A 501 5.58 -8.71 13.97
C PRO A 501 6.84 -8.43 13.14
N THR A 502 6.79 -7.36 12.34
CA THR A 502 7.91 -6.56 11.82
C THR A 502 9.27 -7.29 11.80
N LEU A 503 9.69 -7.84 10.66
CA LEU A 503 11.04 -8.34 10.35
C LEU A 503 11.71 -9.38 11.28
N PHE A 504 11.31 -9.55 12.53
CA PHE A 504 12.08 -10.22 13.59
C PHE A 504 11.39 -11.45 14.20
N VAL A 505 10.13 -11.72 13.87
CA VAL A 505 9.41 -12.92 14.33
C VAL A 505 8.94 -13.74 13.13
N ARG A 506 9.03 -15.07 13.24
CA ARG A 506 8.34 -16.01 12.34
C ARG A 506 6.98 -16.34 12.98
N PRO A 507 5.85 -15.82 12.46
CA PRO A 507 4.52 -16.15 12.95
C PRO A 507 4.14 -17.61 12.63
N LEU A 508 4.76 -18.22 11.60
CA LEU A 508 4.59 -19.62 11.25
C LEU A 508 5.91 -20.40 11.28
N PRO A 509 5.95 -21.62 11.84
CA PRO A 509 6.96 -22.61 11.53
C PRO A 509 6.76 -23.10 10.09
N PRO A 510 7.83 -23.53 9.39
CA PRO A 510 7.72 -24.07 8.04
C PRO A 510 6.76 -25.25 8.00
N ARG A 511 5.91 -25.32 6.97
CA ARG A 511 4.99 -26.46 6.81
C ARG A 511 5.77 -27.76 6.61
N LYS A 512 5.33 -28.82 7.28
CA LYS A 512 5.84 -30.18 7.07
C LYS A 512 5.13 -30.82 5.87
N LYS A 513 5.82 -31.74 5.19
CA LYS A 513 5.31 -32.39 3.97
C LYS A 513 4.02 -33.19 4.17
N ASP A 514 3.77 -33.65 5.39
CA ASP A 514 2.64 -34.48 5.81
C ASP A 514 1.68 -33.76 6.77
N GLN A 515 1.74 -32.42 6.81
CA GLN A 515 0.95 -31.61 7.75
C GLN A 515 -0.54 -31.59 7.38
N THR A 516 -1.40 -32.04 8.29
CA THR A 516 -2.87 -31.95 8.15
C THR A 516 -3.42 -30.66 8.79
N PRO A 517 -4.65 -30.23 8.44
CA PRO A 517 -5.32 -29.09 9.10
C PRO A 517 -5.32 -29.18 10.64
N ASP A 518 -5.64 -30.35 11.19
CA ASP A 518 -5.71 -30.57 12.64
C ASP A 518 -4.34 -30.45 13.34
N MET A 519 -3.24 -30.60 12.60
CA MET A 519 -1.88 -30.50 13.15
C MET A 519 -1.45 -29.04 13.39
N TYR A 520 -2.24 -28.05 12.97
CA TYR A 520 -1.90 -26.65 13.11
C TYR A 520 -3.13 -25.77 13.40
N ASP A 521 -3.53 -25.82 14.66
CA ASP A 521 -4.50 -24.91 15.24
C ASP A 521 -3.80 -23.61 15.66
N LEU A 522 -4.11 -22.52 14.94
CA LEU A 522 -3.51 -21.21 15.11
C LEU A 522 -4.40 -20.22 15.88
N ARG A 523 -5.52 -20.71 16.45
CA ARG A 523 -6.48 -19.89 17.19
C ARG A 523 -5.86 -19.11 18.36
N GLN A 524 -4.73 -19.58 18.91
CA GLN A 524 -4.05 -18.94 20.03
C GLN A 524 -2.79 -18.14 19.64
N ASP A 525 -2.29 -18.32 18.42
CA ASP A 525 -0.94 -17.93 18.01
C ASP A 525 -0.90 -16.87 16.90
N THR A 526 -2.04 -16.53 16.31
CA THR A 526 -2.11 -15.58 15.17
C THR A 526 -2.77 -14.27 15.54
N GLY A 527 -2.32 -13.19 14.88
CA GLY A 527 -2.86 -11.86 15.07
C GLY A 527 -4.32 -11.75 14.65
N ASN A 528 -4.98 -10.66 15.05
CA ASN A 528 -6.39 -10.41 14.75
C ASN A 528 -6.62 -9.85 13.33
N LYS A 529 -5.97 -10.40 12.29
CA LYS A 529 -6.09 -9.84 10.93
C LYS A 529 -6.68 -10.79 9.90
N GLY A 530 -7.43 -10.22 8.96
CA GLY A 530 -7.99 -10.87 7.78
C GLY A 530 -7.56 -10.14 6.52
N TRP A 531 -7.57 -10.82 5.38
CA TRP A 531 -7.38 -10.18 4.08
C TRP A 531 -8.65 -9.44 3.66
N ALA A 532 -8.48 -8.20 3.22
CA ALA A 532 -9.52 -7.38 2.63
C ALA A 532 -9.11 -6.90 1.24
N GLN A 533 -10.07 -6.84 0.30
CA GLN A 533 -9.86 -6.45 -1.09
C GLN A 533 -10.48 -5.07 -1.36
N GLY A 534 -9.70 -4.15 -1.91
CA GLY A 534 -10.17 -2.85 -2.41
C GLY A 534 -10.46 -2.92 -3.90
N TYR A 535 -11.53 -2.26 -4.35
CA TYR A 535 -11.86 -2.13 -5.78
C TYR A 535 -11.59 -0.72 -6.32
N GLN A 536 -10.89 0.13 -5.58
CA GLN A 536 -10.48 1.42 -6.13
C GLN A 536 -9.33 1.22 -7.13
N ILE A 537 -8.33 0.41 -6.77
CA ILE A 537 -7.26 -0.01 -7.70
C ILE A 537 -7.01 -1.53 -7.73
N GLY A 538 -7.78 -2.30 -6.98
CA GLY A 538 -7.60 -3.76 -6.92
C GLY A 538 -6.56 -4.19 -5.88
N SER A 539 -6.26 -3.40 -4.85
CA SER A 539 -5.28 -3.79 -3.82
C SER A 539 -5.85 -4.78 -2.80
N GLY A 540 -4.96 -5.60 -2.21
CA GLY A 540 -5.28 -6.48 -1.10
C GLY A 540 -4.45 -6.11 0.14
N LEU A 541 -5.08 -5.99 1.31
CA LEU A 541 -4.42 -5.63 2.56
C LEU A 541 -4.86 -6.49 3.73
N GLY A 542 -3.91 -6.77 4.62
CA GLY A 542 -4.14 -7.37 5.93
C GLY A 542 -4.68 -6.35 6.94
N MET A 543 -5.95 -6.50 7.32
CA MET A 543 -6.70 -5.55 8.14
C MET A 543 -7.17 -6.18 9.46
N SER A 544 -7.31 -5.38 10.52
CA SER A 544 -7.86 -5.88 11.78
C SER A 544 -9.29 -6.39 11.57
N LYS A 545 -9.59 -7.62 12.03
CA LYS A 545 -10.89 -8.28 11.91
C LYS A 545 -12.02 -7.51 12.60
N ASP A 546 -11.68 -6.54 13.46
CA ASP A 546 -12.63 -5.66 14.15
C ASP A 546 -13.15 -4.51 13.28
N VAL A 547 -12.48 -4.20 12.16
CA VAL A 547 -12.87 -3.11 11.25
C VAL A 547 -14.08 -3.52 10.42
N GLU A 548 -14.98 -2.57 10.18
CA GLU A 548 -16.19 -2.81 9.39
C GLU A 548 -15.96 -2.54 7.90
N PHE A 549 -16.14 -3.59 7.08
CA PHE A 549 -16.02 -3.57 5.62
C PHE A 549 -17.20 -4.27 4.95
N TYR A 550 -17.32 -4.11 3.63
CA TYR A 550 -18.40 -4.73 2.87
C TYR A 550 -18.20 -6.23 2.70
N ALA A 551 -19.27 -6.94 2.38
CA ALA A 551 -19.23 -8.35 2.00
C ALA A 551 -19.94 -8.54 0.67
N ARG A 552 -19.36 -9.34 -0.21
CA ARG A 552 -19.99 -9.85 -1.43
C ARG A 552 -19.90 -11.36 -1.39
N CYS A 553 -21.03 -12.04 -1.34
CA CYS A 553 -21.05 -13.49 -1.19
C CYS A 553 -20.89 -14.19 -2.54
N ILE A 554 -20.29 -15.38 -2.47
CA ILE A 554 -20.04 -16.28 -3.59
C ILE A 554 -20.70 -17.63 -3.30
N ARG A 555 -21.02 -18.39 -4.33
CA ARG A 555 -21.34 -19.82 -4.24
C ARG A 555 -20.66 -20.61 -5.35
N ASN A 556 -20.46 -21.89 -5.10
CA ASN A 556 -20.04 -22.84 -6.12
C ASN A 556 -21.31 -23.46 -6.73
N PRO A 557 -21.63 -23.20 -8.01
CA PRO A 557 -22.85 -23.70 -8.64
C PRO A 557 -22.92 -25.22 -8.75
#